data_AF-A0A960TZ23-F1
#
_entry.id   AF-A0A960TZ23-F1
#
_cell.length_a   1.000
_cell.length_b   1.000
_cell.length_c   1.000
_cell.angle_alpha   90.00
_cell.angle_beta   90.00
_cell.angle_gamma   90.00
#
_symmetry.space_group_name_H-M   'P 1'
#
loop_
_entity.id
_entity.type
_entity.pdbx_description
1 polymer ?
#
loop_
_entity_poly.entity_id
_entity_poly.type
_entity_poly.pdbx_seq_one_letter_code
_entity_poly.pdbx_strand_id
1 'polypeptide(L)'
;MDPSDDPLSPVPKVPDAAALAEEERLWNEILADPEDQERHKAYMGFIARNNLLKEASRRYGPMISAKDDYSIEARRQFRQYQQTIVNMMFMTSPRHHHEVKKSEIDYFLLFVGAVLIVFGIAGPMISTNPIIRYGLLLGLVGGIAIVGFSIYKKVQLVKTMQDDNNPTIR
;
A
#
# COMPACT_ATOMS: atom_id res chain seq x y z
N MET A 1 40.45 2.53 9.00
CA MET A 1 39.21 3.30 8.79
C MET A 1 39.15 3.58 7.30
N ASP A 2 38.37 2.78 6.60
CA ASP A 2 38.18 2.82 5.16
C ASP A 2 36.72 3.27 4.93
N PRO A 3 36.47 4.42 4.29
CA PRO A 3 35.12 4.89 4.01
C PRO A 3 34.80 4.63 2.53
N SER A 4 34.62 3.37 2.15
CA SER A 4 34.20 3.01 0.80
C SER A 4 33.24 1.83 0.87
N ASP A 5 32.11 1.94 0.18
CA ASP A 5 31.11 0.89 -0.13
C ASP A 5 29.87 0.80 0.76
N ASP A 6 28.97 1.77 0.61
CA ASP A 6 27.54 1.61 0.91
C ASP A 6 26.76 1.65 -0.43
N PRO A 7 26.33 0.49 -0.99
CA PRO A 7 25.63 0.43 -2.27
C PRO A 7 24.12 0.62 -2.05
N LEU A 8 23.73 1.79 -1.56
CA LEU A 8 22.33 2.22 -1.51
C LEU A 8 22.25 3.63 -2.07
N SER A 9 22.22 3.68 -3.41
CA SER A 9 22.05 4.91 -4.18
C SER A 9 20.96 5.78 -3.53
N PRO A 10 21.32 6.98 -3.04
CA PRO A 10 20.41 7.80 -2.28
C PRO A 10 19.31 8.25 -3.22
N VAL A 11 18.06 7.99 -2.87
CA VAL A 11 16.95 8.79 -3.39
C VAL A 11 17.40 10.25 -3.29
N PRO A 12 17.49 11.00 -4.41
CA PRO A 12 18.00 12.37 -4.37
C PRO A 12 17.18 13.15 -3.33
N LYS A 13 17.86 13.59 -2.26
CA LYS A 13 17.23 14.31 -1.14
C LYS A 13 16.70 15.69 -1.57
N VAL A 14 17.11 16.15 -2.75
CA VAL A 14 16.75 17.41 -3.37
C VAL A 14 16.28 17.08 -4.78
N PRO A 15 15.11 17.57 -5.21
CA PRO A 15 14.68 17.40 -6.58
C PRO A 15 15.69 18.04 -7.54
N ASP A 16 15.92 17.40 -8.68
CA ASP A 16 16.73 17.95 -9.76
C ASP A 16 16.17 19.33 -10.17
N ALA A 17 17.04 20.34 -10.28
CA ALA A 17 16.65 21.69 -10.66
C ALA A 17 15.98 21.72 -12.04
N ALA A 18 16.40 20.85 -12.96
CA ALA A 18 15.75 20.68 -14.26
C ALA A 18 14.33 20.12 -14.12
N ALA A 19 14.13 19.17 -13.20
CA ALA A 19 12.81 18.59 -12.95
C ALA A 19 11.84 19.58 -12.29
N LEU A 20 12.34 20.49 -11.44
CA LEU A 20 11.54 21.57 -10.86
C LEU A 20 11.15 22.64 -11.89
N ALA A 21 12.05 22.98 -12.81
CA ALA A 21 11.73 23.93 -13.88
C ALA A 21 10.65 23.38 -14.82
N GLU A 22 10.74 22.09 -15.17
CA GLU A 22 9.74 21.41 -15.99
C GLU A 22 8.41 21.21 -15.25
N GLU A 23 8.46 20.96 -13.94
CA GLU A 23 7.27 20.96 -13.08
C GLU A 23 6.54 22.30 -13.14
N GLU A 24 7.26 23.41 -13.00
CA GLU A 24 6.68 24.76 -13.05
C GLU A 24 6.08 25.06 -14.42
N ARG A 25 6.74 24.63 -15.51
CA ARG A 25 6.21 24.75 -16.88
C ARG A 25 4.86 24.04 -17.01
N LEU A 26 4.78 22.77 -16.61
CA LEU A 26 3.55 21.97 -16.66
C LEU A 26 2.46 22.51 -15.73
N TRP A 27 2.85 23.04 -14.56
CA TRP A 27 1.91 23.69 -13.66
C TRP A 27 1.28 24.94 -14.29
N ASN A 28 2.08 25.76 -14.98
CA ASN A 28 1.56 26.93 -15.69
C ASN A 28 0.62 26.55 -16.84
N GLU A 29 0.84 25.40 -17.49
CA GLU A 29 -0.11 24.87 -18.49
C GLU A 29 -1.46 24.50 -17.86
N ILE A 30 -1.47 23.93 -16.66
CA ILE A 30 -2.71 23.69 -15.90
C ILE A 30 -3.38 25.01 -15.55
N LEU A 31 -2.63 26.01 -15.07
CA LEU A 31 -3.24 27.30 -14.71
C LEU A 31 -3.83 28.04 -15.91
N ALA A 32 -3.29 27.81 -17.11
CA ALA A 32 -3.83 28.38 -18.35
C ALA A 32 -5.16 27.74 -18.77
N ASP A 33 -5.38 26.46 -18.47
CA ASP A 33 -6.65 25.77 -18.67
C ASP A 33 -6.91 24.76 -17.53
N PRO A 34 -7.47 25.22 -16.39
CA PRO A 34 -7.68 24.40 -15.20
C PRO A 34 -8.76 23.31 -15.35
N GLU A 35 -9.53 23.33 -16.44
CA GLU A 35 -10.60 22.37 -16.68
C GLU A 35 -10.14 21.21 -17.59
N ASP A 36 -8.98 21.36 -18.25
CA ASP A 36 -8.38 20.35 -19.12
C ASP A 36 -7.78 19.18 -18.31
N GLN A 37 -8.54 18.09 -18.26
CA GLN A 37 -8.13 16.87 -17.56
C GLN A 37 -6.84 16.25 -18.10
N GLU A 38 -6.53 16.40 -19.39
CA GLU A 38 -5.33 15.80 -19.97
C GLU A 38 -4.07 16.50 -19.46
N ARG A 39 -4.11 17.82 -19.25
CA ARG A 39 -3.00 18.57 -18.64
C ARG A 39 -2.75 18.14 -17.20
N HIS A 40 -3.83 17.96 -16.43
CA HIS A 40 -3.70 17.43 -15.08
C HIS A 40 -3.10 16.01 -15.07
N LYS A 41 -3.53 15.11 -15.96
CA LYS A 41 -2.95 13.75 -16.07
C LYS A 41 -1.47 13.79 -16.47
N ALA A 42 -1.10 14.63 -17.43
CA ALA A 42 0.29 14.78 -17.88
C ALA A 42 1.20 15.25 -16.74
N TYR A 43 0.77 16.29 -16.01
CA TYR A 43 1.44 16.78 -14.82
C TYR A 43 1.59 15.68 -13.75
N MET A 44 0.50 14.98 -13.42
CA MET A 44 0.53 13.90 -12.44
C MET A 44 1.51 12.78 -12.81
N GLY A 45 1.54 12.39 -14.10
CA GLY A 45 2.49 11.41 -14.60
C GLY A 45 3.94 11.87 -14.45
N PHE A 46 4.21 13.15 -14.72
CA PHE A 46 5.53 13.74 -14.53
C PHE A 46 5.95 13.77 -13.05
N ILE A 47 5.06 14.22 -12.17
CA ILE A 47 5.29 14.32 -10.73
C ILE A 47 5.62 12.95 -10.13
N ALA A 48 4.86 11.91 -10.49
CA ALA A 48 5.07 10.56 -9.98
C ALA A 48 6.43 9.98 -10.41
N ARG A 49 6.85 10.19 -11.66
CA ARG A 49 8.13 9.70 -12.18
C ARG A 49 9.35 10.40 -11.57
N ASN A 50 9.20 11.66 -11.18
CA ASN A 50 10.30 12.48 -10.65
C ASN A 50 10.28 12.60 -9.11
N ASN A 51 9.43 11.84 -8.42
CA ASN A 51 9.28 11.88 -6.96
C ASN A 51 8.96 13.28 -6.40
N LEU A 52 8.15 14.06 -7.13
CA LEU A 52 7.79 15.44 -6.80
C LEU A 52 6.43 15.57 -6.07
N LEU A 53 5.89 14.48 -5.53
CA LEU A 53 4.52 14.43 -4.98
C LEU A 53 4.27 15.49 -3.89
N LYS A 54 5.28 15.78 -3.07
CA LYS A 54 5.18 16.81 -2.02
C LYS A 54 5.02 18.21 -2.61
N GLU A 55 5.72 18.51 -3.70
CA GLU A 55 5.68 19.81 -4.36
C GLU A 55 4.32 20.01 -5.06
N ALA A 56 3.85 18.99 -5.79
CA ALA A 56 2.54 19.02 -6.39
C ALA A 56 1.41 19.21 -5.36
N SER A 57 1.48 18.51 -4.22
CA SER A 57 0.50 18.68 -3.13
C SER A 57 0.44 20.13 -2.61
N ARG A 58 1.61 20.80 -2.53
CA ARG A 58 1.72 22.20 -2.12
C ARG A 58 1.05 23.15 -3.12
N ARG A 59 1.15 22.87 -4.42
CA ARG A 59 0.56 23.67 -5.51
C ARG A 59 -0.97 23.57 -5.56
N TYR A 60 -1.51 22.36 -5.45
CA TYR A 60 -2.95 22.13 -5.52
C TYR A 60 -3.74 22.69 -4.31
N GLY A 61 -3.13 22.74 -3.12
CA GLY A 61 -3.83 23.14 -1.89
C GLY A 61 -4.48 24.53 -1.93
N PRO A 62 -3.73 25.60 -2.25
CA PRO A 62 -4.28 26.96 -2.33
C PRO A 62 -5.38 27.13 -3.39
N MET A 63 -5.27 26.43 -4.52
CA MET A 63 -6.18 26.60 -5.67
C MET A 63 -7.61 26.15 -5.37
N ILE A 64 -7.80 25.21 -4.45
CA ILE A 64 -9.12 24.71 -4.05
C ILE A 64 -9.91 25.77 -3.27
N SER A 65 -9.20 26.64 -2.56
CA SER A 65 -9.77 27.70 -1.73
C SER A 65 -9.94 29.03 -2.48
N ALA A 66 -9.30 29.19 -3.64
CA ALA A 66 -9.36 30.38 -4.49
C ALA A 66 -10.70 30.44 -5.27
N LYS A 67 -11.78 30.80 -4.55
CA LYS A 67 -13.14 30.83 -5.11
C LYS A 67 -13.35 31.94 -6.13
N ASP A 68 -12.57 33.03 -6.01
CA ASP A 68 -12.71 34.23 -6.84
C ASP A 68 -11.90 34.12 -8.15
N ASP A 69 -10.87 33.26 -8.18
CA ASP A 69 -9.96 33.11 -9.31
C ASP A 69 -10.34 31.93 -10.24
N TYR A 70 -11.09 30.94 -9.75
CA TYR A 70 -11.37 29.70 -10.48
C TYR A 70 -12.84 29.27 -10.43
N SER A 71 -13.31 28.74 -11.56
CA SER A 71 -14.64 28.14 -11.70
C SER A 71 -14.85 27.00 -10.70
N ILE A 72 -16.12 26.63 -10.48
CA ILE A 72 -16.45 25.48 -9.61
C ILE A 72 -15.86 24.18 -10.17
N GLU A 73 -15.85 24.02 -11.50
CA GLU A 73 -15.35 22.81 -12.15
C GLU A 73 -13.82 22.72 -12.07
N ALA A 74 -13.10 23.83 -12.29
CA ALA A 74 -11.66 23.91 -12.06
C ALA A 74 -11.28 23.52 -10.62
N ARG A 75 -11.99 24.06 -9.63
CA ARG A 75 -11.77 23.71 -8.21
C ARG A 75 -12.07 22.25 -7.89
N ARG A 76 -13.02 21.63 -8.60
CA ARG A 76 -13.32 20.20 -8.50
C ARG A 76 -12.14 19.37 -9.04
N GLN A 77 -11.61 19.73 -10.21
CA GLN A 77 -10.41 19.09 -10.77
C GLN A 77 -9.23 19.20 -9.80
N PHE A 78 -8.92 20.41 -9.31
CA PHE A 78 -7.84 20.60 -8.33
C PHE A 78 -7.98 19.69 -7.09
N ARG A 79 -9.20 19.55 -6.55
CA ARG A 79 -9.48 18.68 -5.40
C ARG A 79 -9.28 17.20 -5.72
N GLN A 80 -9.78 16.73 -6.88
CA GLN A 80 -9.65 15.35 -7.30
C GLN A 80 -8.18 14.95 -7.46
N TYR A 81 -7.36 15.79 -8.10
CA TYR A 81 -5.94 15.51 -8.29
C TYR A 81 -5.14 15.66 -6.99
N GLN A 82 -5.49 16.61 -6.11
CA GLN A 82 -4.89 16.69 -4.77
C GLN A 82 -5.11 15.40 -3.97
N GLN A 83 -6.34 14.87 -3.93
CA GLN A 83 -6.64 13.60 -3.26
C GLN A 83 -5.84 12.45 -3.86
N THR A 84 -5.67 12.44 -5.18
CA THR A 84 -4.87 11.43 -5.89
C THR A 84 -3.40 11.47 -5.48
N ILE A 85 -2.80 12.66 -5.39
CA ILE A 85 -1.41 12.85 -4.90
C ILE A 85 -1.29 12.39 -3.45
N VAL A 86 -2.23 12.77 -2.59
CA VAL A 86 -2.25 12.38 -1.17
C VAL A 86 -2.31 10.86 -1.05
N ASN A 87 -3.19 10.20 -1.79
CA ASN A 87 -3.28 8.74 -1.82
C ASN A 87 -1.97 8.09 -2.28
N MET A 88 -1.34 8.62 -3.34
CA MET A 88 -0.04 8.13 -3.80
C MET A 88 1.04 8.28 -2.72
N MET A 89 1.14 9.43 -2.05
CA MET A 89 2.11 9.65 -0.97
C MET A 89 1.94 8.64 0.17
N PHE A 90 0.69 8.31 0.54
CA PHE A 90 0.40 7.31 1.57
C PHE A 90 0.66 5.87 1.11
N MET A 91 0.42 5.55 -0.16
CA MET A 91 0.74 4.24 -0.75
C MET A 91 2.26 4.02 -0.88
N THR A 92 3.03 5.06 -1.23
CA THR A 92 4.50 4.98 -1.34
C THR A 92 5.23 5.04 -0.01
N SER A 93 4.54 5.20 1.12
CA SER A 93 5.16 5.18 2.45
C SER A 93 5.54 3.75 2.86
N PRO A 94 6.84 3.43 3.08
CA PRO A 94 7.30 2.07 3.37
C PRO A 94 6.71 1.46 4.65
N ARG A 95 6.16 2.29 5.55
CA ARG A 95 5.63 1.83 6.85
C ARG A 95 4.23 1.22 6.76
N HIS A 96 3.42 1.55 5.77
CA HIS A 96 2.07 0.96 5.63
C HIS A 96 2.05 -0.32 4.79
N HIS A 97 3.03 -0.50 3.89
CA HIS A 97 3.06 -1.70 3.05
C HIS A 97 3.46 -2.98 3.78
N HIS A 98 4.19 -2.90 4.89
CA HIS A 98 4.62 -4.09 5.62
C HIS A 98 3.54 -4.68 6.53
N GLU A 99 2.66 -3.84 7.08
CA GLU A 99 1.58 -4.29 7.99
C GLU A 99 0.31 -4.71 7.23
N VAL A 100 -0.08 -3.99 6.17
CA VAL A 100 -1.28 -4.32 5.39
C VAL A 100 -1.08 -5.60 4.55
N LYS A 101 0.09 -5.80 3.92
CA LYS A 101 0.36 -7.05 3.18
C LYS A 101 0.46 -8.26 4.10
N LYS A 102 1.03 -8.11 5.30
CA LYS A 102 1.12 -9.23 6.26
C LYS A 102 -0.26 -9.65 6.76
N SER A 103 -1.16 -8.70 7.01
CA SER A 103 -2.52 -9.04 7.45
C SER A 103 -3.31 -9.72 6.33
N GLU A 104 -3.26 -9.20 5.09
CA GLU A 104 -3.93 -9.82 3.94
C GLU A 104 -3.42 -11.24 3.64
N ILE A 105 -2.10 -11.47 3.71
CA ILE A 105 -1.52 -12.80 3.54
C ILE A 105 -1.96 -13.74 4.67
N ASP A 106 -1.99 -13.27 5.93
CA ASP A 106 -2.45 -14.07 7.06
C ASP A 106 -3.96 -14.43 6.91
N TYR A 107 -4.80 -13.52 6.41
CA TYR A 107 -6.22 -13.80 6.11
C TYR A 107 -6.39 -14.76 4.93
N PHE A 108 -5.57 -14.61 3.88
CA PHE A 108 -5.57 -15.52 2.74
C PHE A 108 -5.12 -16.93 3.15
N LEU A 109 -4.07 -17.06 3.97
CA LEU A 109 -3.64 -18.36 4.51
C LEU A 109 -4.73 -19.01 5.37
N LEU A 110 -5.42 -18.23 6.20
CA LEU A 110 -6.57 -18.71 6.98
C LEU A 110 -7.71 -19.21 6.09
N PHE A 111 -8.03 -18.47 5.03
CA PHE A 111 -9.05 -18.86 4.06
C PHE A 111 -8.69 -20.16 3.34
N VAL A 112 -7.46 -20.25 2.81
CA VAL A 112 -6.96 -21.47 2.15
C VAL A 112 -6.96 -22.65 3.12
N GLY A 113 -6.50 -22.46 4.36
CA GLY A 113 -6.53 -23.48 5.40
C GLY A 113 -7.95 -23.98 5.71
N ALA A 114 -8.92 -23.08 5.83
CA ALA A 114 -10.31 -23.43 6.07
C ALA A 114 -10.91 -24.22 4.90
N VAL A 115 -10.64 -23.80 3.66
CA VAL A 115 -11.07 -24.51 2.45
C VAL A 115 -10.49 -25.93 2.42
N LEU A 116 -9.19 -26.09 2.69
CA LEU A 116 -8.55 -27.40 2.75
C LEU A 116 -9.16 -28.33 3.82
N ILE A 117 -9.56 -27.78 4.97
CA ILE A 117 -10.25 -28.56 6.01
C ILE A 117 -11.64 -29.00 5.51
N VAL A 118 -12.43 -28.10 4.94
CA VAL A 118 -13.79 -28.41 4.44
C VAL A 118 -13.73 -29.49 3.36
N PHE A 119 -12.85 -29.34 2.36
CA PHE A 119 -12.66 -30.34 1.31
C PHE A 119 -12.02 -31.63 1.83
N GLY A 120 -11.14 -31.55 2.82
CA GLY A 120 -10.54 -32.70 3.47
C GLY A 120 -11.54 -33.55 4.28
N ILE A 121 -12.60 -32.95 4.83
CA ILE A 121 -13.67 -33.66 5.55
C ILE A 121 -14.74 -34.17 4.58
N ALA A 122 -15.22 -33.32 3.67
CA ALA A 122 -16.33 -33.65 2.77
C ALA A 122 -15.89 -34.51 1.58
N GLY A 123 -14.68 -34.29 1.06
CA GLY A 123 -14.19 -34.93 -0.14
C GLY A 123 -14.01 -36.45 -0.03
N PRO A 124 -13.50 -37.01 1.09
CA PRO A 124 -13.44 -38.45 1.28
C PRO A 124 -14.80 -39.15 1.32
N MET A 125 -15.87 -38.44 1.69
CA MET A 125 -17.24 -38.96 1.68
C MET A 125 -17.83 -39.08 0.26
N ILE A 126 -17.38 -38.23 -0.66
CA ILE A 126 -17.92 -38.14 -2.03
C ILE A 126 -17.05 -38.93 -3.03
N SER A 127 -15.73 -38.95 -2.82
CA SER A 127 -14.79 -39.62 -3.72
C SER A 127 -14.75 -41.12 -3.48
N THR A 128 -14.86 -41.93 -4.52
CA THR A 128 -14.62 -43.39 -4.51
C THR A 128 -13.18 -43.76 -4.83
N ASN A 129 -12.36 -42.81 -5.29
CA ASN A 129 -10.98 -43.08 -5.70
C ASN A 129 -10.01 -42.95 -4.51
N PRO A 130 -9.28 -44.01 -4.12
CA PRO A 130 -8.43 -44.02 -2.93
C PRO A 130 -7.29 -43.00 -2.99
N ILE A 131 -6.71 -42.75 -4.17
CA ILE A 131 -5.60 -41.78 -4.33
C ILE A 131 -6.10 -40.36 -4.00
N ILE A 132 -7.30 -40.02 -4.46
CA ILE A 132 -7.93 -38.73 -4.19
C ILE A 132 -8.27 -38.60 -2.70
N ARG A 133 -8.74 -39.68 -2.06
CA ARG A 133 -9.00 -39.70 -0.61
C ARG A 133 -7.75 -39.42 0.22
N TYR A 134 -6.63 -40.07 -0.08
CA TYR A 134 -5.37 -39.83 0.63
C TYR A 134 -4.83 -38.41 0.40
N GLY A 135 -4.95 -37.88 -0.82
CA GLY A 135 -4.58 -36.49 -1.12
C GLY A 135 -5.41 -35.48 -0.32
N LEU A 136 -6.71 -35.71 -0.16
CA LEU A 136 -7.60 -34.86 0.63
C LEU A 136 -7.31 -34.93 2.13
N LEU A 137 -6.95 -36.10 2.65
CA LEU A 137 -6.52 -36.26 4.05
C LEU A 137 -5.20 -35.54 4.33
N LEU A 138 -4.24 -35.56 3.40
CA LEU A 138 -3.02 -34.76 3.52
C LEU A 138 -3.32 -33.26 3.48
N GLY A 139 -4.24 -32.83 2.62
CA GLY A 139 -4.76 -31.46 2.59
C GLY A 139 -5.40 -31.04 3.92
N LEU A 140 -6.16 -31.93 4.57
CA LEU A 140 -6.74 -31.70 5.89
C LEU A 140 -5.67 -31.44 6.95
N VAL A 141 -4.64 -32.29 7.02
CA VAL A 141 -3.51 -32.13 7.96
C VAL A 141 -2.79 -30.80 7.72
N GLY A 142 -2.57 -30.44 6.45
CA GLY A 142 -2.00 -29.14 6.08
C GLY A 142 -2.86 -27.95 6.51
N GLY A 143 -4.18 -28.04 6.31
CA GLY A 143 -5.13 -27.00 6.74
C GLY A 143 -5.15 -26.81 8.26
N ILE A 144 -5.15 -27.90 9.03
CA ILE A 144 -5.07 -27.86 10.50
C ILE A 144 -3.76 -27.20 10.96
N ALA A 145 -2.63 -27.53 10.32
CA ALA A 145 -1.34 -26.94 10.65
C ALA A 145 -1.30 -25.42 10.38
N ILE A 146 -1.84 -24.96 9.25
CA ILE A 146 -1.91 -23.54 8.88
C ILE A 146 -2.77 -22.75 9.89
N VAL A 147 -3.95 -23.28 10.24
CA VAL A 147 -4.85 -22.64 11.20
C VAL A 147 -4.23 -22.63 12.60
N GLY A 148 -3.68 -23.77 13.04
CA GLY A 148 -3.01 -23.90 14.34
C GLY A 148 -1.82 -22.95 14.49
N PHE A 149 -0.98 -22.83 13.46
CA PHE A 149 0.15 -21.90 13.43
C PHE A 149 -0.32 -20.43 13.51
N SER A 150 -1.38 -20.08 12.78
CA SER A 150 -1.94 -18.73 12.78
C SER A 150 -2.51 -18.33 14.15
N ILE A 151 -3.18 -19.26 14.84
CA ILE A 151 -3.69 -19.07 16.20
C ILE A 151 -2.52 -18.96 17.19
N TYR A 152 -1.53 -19.86 17.11
CA TYR A 152 -0.34 -19.84 17.96
C TYR A 152 0.40 -18.51 17.88
N LYS A 153 0.61 -17.99 16.66
CA LYS A 153 1.23 -16.69 16.41
C LYS A 153 0.46 -15.54 17.08
N LYS A 154 -0.89 -15.54 16.99
CA LYS A 154 -1.72 -14.52 17.66
C LYS A 154 -1.65 -14.61 19.19
N VAL A 155 -1.68 -15.81 19.75
CA VAL A 155 -1.57 -16.01 21.21
C VAL A 155 -0.22 -15.54 21.75
N GLN A 156 0.88 -15.85 21.04
CA GLN A 156 2.21 -15.39 21.42
C GLN A 156 2.32 -13.86 21.39
N LEU A 157 1.76 -13.23 20.34
CA LEU A 157 1.76 -11.77 20.19
C LEU A 157 1.04 -11.07 21.35
N VAL A 158 -0.11 -11.60 21.78
CA VAL A 158 -0.86 -11.08 22.95
C VAL A 158 -0.07 -11.24 24.24
N LYS A 159 0.60 -12.39 24.45
CA LYS A 159 1.44 -12.61 25.64
C LYS A 159 2.60 -11.61 25.72
N THR A 160 3.34 -11.41 24.63
CA THR A 160 4.43 -10.42 24.60
C THR A 160 3.96 -9.00 24.90
N MET A 161 2.78 -8.61 24.42
CA MET A 161 2.20 -7.28 24.72
C MET A 161 1.71 -7.13 26.16
N GLN A 162 1.42 -8.24 26.85
CA GLN A 162 0.98 -8.25 28.24
C GLN A 162 2.18 -8.21 29.20
N ASP A 163 3.28 -8.87 28.86
CA ASP A 163 4.53 -8.84 29.64
C ASP A 163 5.21 -7.45 29.58
N ASP A 164 5.19 -6.77 28.42
CA ASP A 164 5.75 -5.41 28.27
C ASP A 164 4.95 -4.33 29.02
N ASN A 165 3.69 -4.60 29.37
CA ASN A 165 2.81 -3.69 30.12
C ASN A 165 2.75 -4.01 31.62
N ASN A 166 3.54 -4.96 32.13
CA ASN A 166 3.56 -5.29 33.54
C ASN A 166 4.74 -4.58 34.27
N PRO A 167 4.52 -3.50 35.03
CA PRO A 167 5.57 -2.71 35.66
C PRO A 167 6.27 -3.39 36.85
N THR A 168 5.95 -4.65 37.18
CA THR A 168 6.53 -5.35 38.36
C THR A 168 7.88 -6.02 38.11
N ILE A 169 8.42 -5.98 36.88
CA ILE A 169 9.78 -6.44 36.58
C ILE A 169 10.60 -5.25 36.07
N ARG A 170 10.88 -4.30 36.96
CA ARG A 170 12.01 -3.37 36.84
C ARG A 170 12.68 -3.21 38.20
#